data_AF-A0AAP8HUQ1-F1
#
_entry.id   AF-A0AAP8HUQ1-F1
#
_cell.length_a   1.000
_cell.length_b   1.000
_cell.length_c   1.000
_cell.angle_alpha   90.00
_cell.angle_beta   90.00
_cell.angle_gamma   90.00
#
_symmetry.space_group_name_H-M   'P 1'
#
loop_
_entity.id
_entity.type
_entity.pdbx_description
1 polymer ?
#
loop_
_entity_poly.entity_id
_entity_poly.type
_entity_poly.pdbx_seq_one_letter_code
_entity_poly.pdbx_strand_id
1 'polypeptide(L)' 'MNDRILGIAALLLAAFMTWAGWGIEAPFAYEPVGPRAFPLLLALIIGLCGLRLAYKGGNPVEPNPAGANGRIALMVAFAA' A
#
# COMPACT_ATOMS: atom_id res chain seq x y z
N MET A 1 14.13 8.53 -2.29
CA MET A 1 13.06 8.48 -3.31
C MET A 1 12.14 7.28 -3.09
N ASN A 2 12.69 6.09 -2.85
CA ASN A 2 11.95 4.84 -2.65
C ASN A 2 10.82 4.94 -1.61
N ASP A 3 11.07 5.59 -0.48
CA ASP A 3 10.07 5.72 0.60
C ASP A 3 8.83 6.49 0.16
N ARG A 4 9.00 7.59 -0.58
CA ARG A 4 7.84 8.36 -1.06
C ARG A 4 7.02 7.57 -2.07
N ILE A 5 7.68 6.82 -2.95
CA ILE A 5 7.02 5.94 -3.93
C ILE A 5 6.22 4.84 -3.20
N LEU A 6 6.84 4.19 -2.21
CA LEU A 6 6.16 3.21 -1.38
C LEU A 6 4.98 3.83 -0.62
N GLY A 7 5.13 5.06 -0.12
CA GLY A 7 4.08 5.79 0.58
C GLY A 7 2.88 6.09 -0.32
N ILE A 8 3.13 6.56 -1.55
CA ILE A 8 2.08 6.80 -2.55
C ILE A 8 1.39 5.49 -2.95
N ALA A 9 2.15 4.42 -3.20
CA ALA A 9 1.59 3.10 -3.51
C ALA A 9 0.71 2.57 -2.36
N ALA A 10 1.15 2.74 -1.11
CA ALA A 10 0.37 2.35 0.06
C ALA A 10 -0.93 3.17 0.20
N LEU A 11 -0.90 4.47 -0.12
CA LEU A 11 -2.11 5.31 -0.13
C LEU A 11 -3.11 4.87 -1.21
N LEU A 12 -2.63 4.53 -2.41
CA LEU A 12 -3.48 3.99 -3.48
C LEU A 12 -4.11 2.65 -3.08
N LEU A 13 -3.31 1.76 -2.47
CA LEU A 13 -3.78 0.48 -1.96
C LEU A 13 -4.85 0.69 -0.86
N ALA A 14 -4.62 1.59 0.10
CA ALA A 14 -5.58 1.90 1.14
C ALA A 14 -6.90 2.42 0.56
N ALA A 15 -6.86 3.34 -0.40
CA ALA A 15 -8.05 3.85 -1.07
C ALA A 15 -8.82 2.73 -1.81
N PHE A 16 -8.10 1.84 -2.50
CA PHE A 16 -8.69 0.69 -3.17
C PHE A 16 -9.34 -0.29 -2.17
N MET A 17 -8.67 -0.58 -1.06
CA MET A 17 -9.21 -1.45 0.01
C MET A 17 -10.44 -0.85 0.68
N THR A 18 -10.45 0.46 0.92
CA THR A 18 -11.63 1.16 1.44
C THR A 18 -12.80 1.05 0.47
N TRP A 19 -12.55 1.24 -0.82
CA TRP A 19 -13.58 1.11 -1.86
C TRP A 19 -14.12 -0.33 -1.96
N ALA A 20 -13.25 -1.34 -2.03
CA ALA A 20 -13.63 -2.74 -2.11
C ALA A 20 -14.31 -3.24 -0.81
N GLY A 21 -13.85 -2.77 0.35
CA GLY A 21 -14.37 -3.15 1.65
C GLY A 21 -15.72 -2.54 1.99
N TRP A 22 -16.12 -1.44 1.33
CA TRP A 22 -17.37 -0.74 1.62
C TRP A 22 -18.61 -1.57 1.26
N GLY A 23 -18.53 -2.39 0.21
CA GLY A 23 -19.64 -3.22 -0.26
C GLY A 23 -19.78 -4.56 0.46
N ILE A 24 -18.97 -4.83 1.49
CA ILE A 24 -19.00 -6.11 2.20
C ILE A 24 -20.08 -6.04 3.28
N GLU A 25 -21.24 -6.65 2.99
CA GLU A 25 -22.34 -6.82 3.94
C GLU A 25 -22.61 -8.32 4.15
N ALA A 26 -22.67 -8.75 5.41
CA ALA A 26 -23.14 -10.08 5.75
C ALA A 26 -24.68 -10.09 5.79
N PRO A 27 -25.36 -11.05 5.13
CA PRO A 27 -26.82 -11.18 5.20
C PRO A 27 -27.36 -11.39 6.63
N PHE A 28 -26.52 -11.92 7.52
CA PHE A 28 -26.79 -12.09 8.94
C PHE A 28 -25.53 -11.76 9.75
N ALA A 29 -25.53 -10.64 10.47
CA ALA A 29 -24.42 -10.26 11.35
C ALA A 29 -24.72 -10.74 12.77
N TYR A 30 -23.99 -11.75 13.24
CA TYR A 30 -24.08 -12.27 14.61
C TYR A 30 -23.11 -11.57 15.58
N GLU A 31 -22.22 -10.73 15.06
CA GLU A 31 -21.22 -10.00 15.83
C GLU A 31 -21.34 -8.49 15.56
N PRO A 32 -20.99 -7.64 16.55
CA PRO A 32 -21.36 -6.22 16.57
C PRO A 32 -20.60 -5.31 15.59
N VAL A 33 -19.45 -5.73 15.05
CA VAL A 33 -18.60 -4.87 14.21
C VAL A 33 -18.75 -5.11 12.71
N GLY A 34 -19.32 -6.25 12.31
CA GLY A 34 -19.58 -6.60 10.91
C GLY A 34 -18.32 -6.97 10.12
N PRO A 35 -18.47 -7.68 9.00
CA PRO A 35 -17.35 -8.17 8.19
C PRO A 35 -16.50 -7.05 7.55
N ARG A 36 -17.05 -5.85 7.43
CA ARG A 36 -16.37 -4.65 6.89
C ARG A 36 -15.36 -4.02 7.85
N ALA A 37 -15.45 -4.29 9.17
CA ALA A 37 -14.60 -3.62 10.15
C ALA A 37 -13.12 -3.95 9.93
N PHE A 38 -12.81 -5.22 9.66
CA PHE A 38 -11.45 -5.68 9.41
C PHE A 38 -10.78 -4.99 8.21
N PRO A 39 -11.33 -5.05 6.98
CA PRO A 39 -10.70 -4.42 5.82
C PRO A 39 -10.58 -2.90 5.97
N LEU A 40 -11.56 -2.23 6.58
CA LEU A 40 -11.51 -0.78 6.79
C LEU A 40 -10.45 -0.37 7.83
N LEU A 41 -10.30 -1.13 8.92
CA LEU A 41 -9.28 -0.88 9.93
C LEU A 41 -7.87 -1.09 9.35
N LEU A 42 -7.70 -2.15 8.55
CA LEU A 42 -6.46 -2.40 7.83
C LEU A 42 -6.13 -1.27 6.85
N ALA A 43 -7.12 -0.83 6.05
CA ALA A 43 -6.96 0.29 5.11
C ALA A 43 -6.56 1.58 5.84
N LEU A 44 -7.13 1.85 7.02
CA LEU A 44 -6.77 3.01 7.82
C LEU A 44 -5.32 2.97 8.30
N ILE A 45 -4.86 1.84 8.83
CA ILE A 45 -3.46 1.69 9.30
C ILE A 45 -2.48 1.85 8.13
N ILE A 46 -2.76 1.19 6.99
CA ILE A 46 -1.94 1.31 5.78
C ILE A 46 -1.92 2.75 5.29
N GLY A 47 -3.07 3.42 5.28
CA GLY A 47 -3.21 4.81 4.88
C GLY A 47 -2.37 5.75 5.75
N LEU A 48 -2.42 5.59 7.08
CA LEU A 48 -1.62 6.39 8.02
C LEU A 48 -0.12 6.17 7.83
N CYS A 49 0.31 4.93 7.67
CA CYS A 49 1.71 4.58 7.40
C CYS A 49 2.17 5.16 6.06
N GLY A 50 1.36 5.02 5.01
CA GLY A 50 1.63 5.55 3.68
C GLY A 50 1.72 7.07 3.67
N LEU A 51 0.81 7.74 4.38
CA LEU A 51 0.80 9.20 4.54
C LEU A 51 2.07 9.69 5.23
N ARG A 52 2.46 9.05 6.34
CA ARG A 52 3.70 9.37 7.05
C ARG A 52 4.92 9.21 6.13
N LEU A 53 4.97 8.13 5.36
CA LEU A 53 6.10 7.84 4.50
C LEU A 53 6.18 8.80 3.29
N ALA A 54 5.03 9.16 2.71
CA ALA A 54 4.92 10.12 1.63
C ALA A 54 5.36 11.53 2.06
N TYR A 55 4.91 11.99 3.23
CA TYR A 55 5.27 13.33 3.74
C TYR A 55 6.69 13.43 4.27
N LYS A 56 7.10 12.51 5.16
CA LYS A 56 8.42 12.60 5.79
C LYS A 56 9.54 12.31 4.78
N GLY A 57 9.35 11.33 3.90
CA GLY A 57 10.42 10.77 3.10
C GLY A 57 11.48 10.06 3.95
N GLY A 58 12.22 9.12 3.36
CA GLY A 58 13.25 8.36 4.07
C GLY A 58 14.57 9.09 4.21
N ASN A 59 15.47 8.45 4.96
CA ASN A 59 16.84 8.90 5.18
C ASN A 59 17.64 8.88 3.86
N PRO A 60 18.77 9.61 3.79
CA PRO A 60 19.70 9.45 2.69
C PRO A 60 20.13 7.99 2.59
N VAL A 61 19.96 7.42 1.40
CA VAL A 61 20.39 6.07 1.04
C VAL A 61 21.36 6.20 -0.11
N GLU A 62 22.42 5.40 -0.10
CA GLU A 62 23.40 5.34 -1.18
C GLU A 62 22.70 5.10 -2.54
N PRO A 63 23.01 5.89 -3.58
CA PRO A 63 22.41 5.69 -4.89
C PRO A 63 22.75 4.31 -5.45
N ASN A 64 21.77 3.72 -6.14
CA ASN A 64 22.00 2.47 -6.86
C ASN A 64 23.08 2.70 -7.94
N PRO A 65 24.07 1.79 -8.11
CA PRO A 65 25.05 1.89 -9.19
C PRO A 65 24.40 2.03 -10.57
N ALA A 66 25.10 2.71 -11.48
CA ALA A 66 24.60 2.99 -12.83
C ALA A 66 24.18 1.70 -13.55
N GLY A 67 22.97 1.69 -14.12
CA GLY A 67 22.43 0.57 -14.88
C GLY A 67 21.74 -0.53 -14.07
N ALA A 68 21.82 -0.53 -12.73
CA ALA A 68 21.18 -1.58 -11.93
C ALA A 68 19.64 -1.53 -11.97
N ASN A 69 19.02 -0.34 -12.04
CA ASN A 69 17.57 -0.22 -12.23
C ASN A 69 17.09 -0.86 -13.55
N GLY A 70 17.86 -0.71 -14.64
CA GLY A 70 17.52 -1.31 -15.94
C GLY A 70 17.67 -2.82 -15.95
N ARG A 71 18.70 -3.35 -15.28
CA ARG A 71 18.89 -4.79 -15.08
C ARG A 71 17.75 -5.41 -14.26
N ILE A 72 17.31 -4.74 -13.19
CA ILE A 72 16.18 -5.18 -12.38
C ILE A 72 14.88 -5.16 -13.19
N ALA A 73 14.63 -4.11 -13.97
CA ALA A 73 13.44 -4.02 -14.82
C ALA A 73 13.41 -5.14 -15.88
N LEU A 74 14.55 -5.44 -16.51
CA LEU A 74 14.68 -6.56 -17.45
C LEU A 74 14.36 -7.91 -16.79
N MET A 75 14.88 -8.14 -15.58
CA MET A 75 14.59 -9.38 -14.84
C MET A 75 13.10 -9.53 -14.52
N VAL A 76 12.45 -8.46 -14.04
CA VAL A 76 11.01 -8.48 -13.75
C VAL A 76 10.19 -8.72 -15.02
N ALA A 77 10.55 -8.08 -16.13
CA ALA A 77 9.84 -8.24 -17.41
C ALA A 77 10.01 -9.64 -18.04
N PHE A 78 11.15 -10.29 -17.84
CA PHE A 78 11.40 -11.65 -18.35
C PHE A 78 10.89 -12.77 -17.41
N ALA A 79 10.64 -12.47 -16.13
CA ALA A 79 10.17 -13.43 -15.13
C ALA A 79 8.65 -13.45 -14.91
N ALA A 80 7.92 -12.46 -15.42
CA ALA A 80 6.45 -12.38 -15.41
C ALA A 80 5.83 -13.09 -16.61
#